data_AF-A0A6P5YC49-F1
#
_entry.id   AF-A0A6P5YC49-F1
#
_cell.length_a   1.000
_cell.length_b   1.000
_cell.length_c   1.000
_cell.angle_alpha   90.00
_cell.angle_beta   90.00
_cell.angle_gamma   90.00
#
_symmetry.space_group_name_H-M   'P 1'
#
loop_
_entity.id
_entity.type
_entity.pdbx_description
1 polymer ?
#
loop_
_entity_poly.entity_id
_entity_poly.type
_entity_poly.pdbx_seq_one_letter_code
_entity_poly.pdbx_strand_id
1 'polypeptide(L)'
;MAGKSYIIKVEEGKAASDGRPSIGPVYRSSFADNGFPAPIPGMESCWDIFRMSVEKYPNNRMLGRRQIVNGKAGKYVWQTYKEVYDVVIKIGNSIRSCGVEEGEKCGIYGANCPEWITSMEACNAHGLYCVPLYDTLGAGAVEFIICHAEVSIAFVEEKKIIELFKTFPNSTKYLRTIVSFGKVTPEQKAEAEKQGLAIYPWEEFLQLGENKQFDLPVKKKSDICTIMYTSGTTGDPKGVLISNDSIVTLIAGVKRLLGRVNEQVKQGLGGNVRLILSGAAPLSAHVEEFLRVVACCHVLQGYGLTETCAGTFVSLPNELSMLGTVGPPVPNVDICLESVPEMNYDAFASPPCGEICIKGNTLFSGYYKREDLTNEVMIDGWFHTGDIGEWQPNGSMKIIDRKKNIFKLSQGEYVAVENLENVYGLVSDIDSIWIYGNSFESFLVAVVNPNKQALESWAAGNGVSGDFDSICQNPKAKEFILGELSKIGKEKKLKGFEFIKAVHLDPEPFDMERDLLTPTYKKKRPQLLKYYQSVIDNMYKSANKRNA
;
A
#
# COMPACT_ATOMS: atom_id res chain seq x y z
N MET A 1 -29.12 25.34 -1.98
CA MET A 1 -27.78 25.94 -2.15
C MET A 1 -26.98 25.01 -3.03
N ALA A 2 -26.51 25.46 -4.19
CA ALA A 2 -25.61 24.63 -5.00
C ALA A 2 -24.38 24.30 -4.16
N GLY A 3 -24.13 23.01 -3.92
CA GLY A 3 -23.00 22.56 -3.11
C GLY A 3 -21.69 23.00 -3.74
N LYS A 4 -20.69 23.29 -2.89
CA LYS A 4 -19.33 23.59 -3.34
C LYS A 4 -18.79 22.37 -4.11
N SER A 5 -18.48 22.54 -5.40
CA SER A 5 -17.78 21.54 -6.20
C SER A 5 -16.27 21.68 -6.00
N TYR A 6 -15.58 20.58 -5.74
CA TYR A 6 -14.13 20.53 -5.61
C TYR A 6 -13.43 20.15 -6.91
N ILE A 7 -14.19 19.93 -7.99
CA ILE A 7 -13.68 19.60 -9.31
C ILE A 7 -14.21 20.58 -10.36
N ILE A 8 -13.44 20.73 -11.43
CA ILE A 8 -13.81 21.43 -12.66
C ILE A 8 -13.75 20.46 -13.84
N LYS A 9 -14.70 20.57 -14.76
CA LYS A 9 -14.67 19.80 -16.01
C LYS A 9 -13.71 20.47 -16.97
N VAL A 10 -12.75 19.72 -17.50
CA VAL A 10 -11.74 20.23 -18.45
C VAL A 10 -11.89 19.65 -19.86
N GLU A 11 -12.53 18.48 -20.00
CA GLU A 11 -12.90 17.89 -21.29
C GLU A 11 -14.27 17.21 -21.20
N GLU A 12 -15.01 17.18 -22.32
CA GLU A 12 -16.29 16.45 -22.41
C GLU A 12 -16.08 14.93 -22.46
N GLY A 13 -17.09 14.19 -22.03
CA GLY A 13 -17.08 12.73 -22.13
C GLY A 13 -17.18 12.25 -23.58
N LYS A 14 -16.72 11.02 -23.82
CA LYS A 14 -16.74 10.33 -25.12
C LYS A 14 -17.66 9.12 -25.05
N ALA A 15 -18.59 9.02 -26.00
CA ALA A 15 -19.44 7.84 -26.13
C ALA A 15 -18.63 6.59 -26.54
N ALA A 16 -19.19 5.41 -26.28
CA ALA A 16 -18.60 4.15 -26.74
C ALA A 16 -18.46 4.15 -28.27
N SER A 17 -17.30 3.73 -28.77
CA SER A 17 -16.99 3.69 -30.21
C SER A 17 -15.91 2.64 -30.49
N ASP A 18 -15.96 1.99 -31.66
CA ASP A 18 -14.95 1.02 -32.13
C ASP A 18 -14.61 -0.09 -31.13
N GLY A 19 -15.62 -0.58 -30.40
CA GLY A 19 -15.45 -1.62 -29.37
C GLY A 19 -14.83 -1.15 -28.06
N ARG A 20 -14.53 0.15 -27.91
CA ARG A 20 -14.08 0.76 -26.66
C ARG A 20 -15.27 1.22 -25.80
N PRO A 21 -15.23 1.04 -24.47
CA PRO A 21 -16.25 1.55 -23.57
C PRO A 21 -16.37 3.08 -23.62
N SER A 22 -17.47 3.59 -23.08
CA SER A 22 -17.67 5.04 -22.98
C SER A 22 -16.80 5.63 -21.85
N ILE A 23 -16.25 6.83 -22.07
CA ILE A 23 -15.39 7.53 -21.12
C ILE A 23 -16.13 8.78 -20.66
N GLY A 24 -16.34 8.93 -19.36
CA GLY A 24 -16.97 10.11 -18.77
C GLY A 24 -16.14 11.38 -18.96
N PRO A 25 -16.68 12.56 -18.58
CA PRO A 25 -15.95 13.81 -18.66
C PRO A 25 -14.63 13.78 -17.87
N VAL A 26 -13.65 14.56 -18.32
CA VAL A 26 -12.38 14.72 -17.60
C VAL A 26 -12.54 15.82 -16.57
N TYR A 27 -12.16 15.50 -15.33
CA TYR A 27 -12.21 16.41 -14.19
C TYR A 27 -10.83 16.67 -13.62
N ARG A 28 -10.63 17.92 -13.19
CA ARG A 28 -9.44 18.38 -12.47
C ARG A 28 -9.84 18.93 -11.11
N SER A 29 -8.92 18.88 -10.14
CA SER A 29 -9.07 19.59 -8.88
C SER A 29 -9.33 21.09 -9.10
N SER A 30 -10.35 21.63 -8.43
CA SER A 30 -10.62 23.08 -8.40
C SER A 30 -9.45 23.90 -7.84
N PHE A 31 -8.51 23.28 -7.12
CA PHE A 31 -7.30 23.95 -6.64
C PHE A 31 -6.21 24.17 -7.71
N ALA A 32 -6.43 23.60 -8.90
CA ALA A 32 -5.64 23.72 -10.12
C ALA A 32 -6.51 24.25 -11.29
N ASP A 33 -7.50 25.08 -10.98
CA ASP A 33 -8.37 25.76 -11.95
C ASP A 33 -7.60 26.54 -13.03
N ASN A 34 -6.49 27.16 -12.62
CA ASN A 34 -5.58 27.92 -13.49
C ASN A 34 -4.39 27.07 -13.99
N GLY A 35 -4.53 25.75 -14.01
CA GLY A 35 -3.48 24.80 -14.37
C GLY A 35 -2.77 24.17 -13.17
N PHE A 36 -1.92 23.17 -13.45
CA PHE A 36 -1.20 22.43 -12.42
C PHE A 36 -0.21 23.32 -11.66
N PRO A 37 0.02 23.07 -10.36
CA PRO A 37 0.97 23.83 -9.58
C PRO A 37 2.37 23.68 -10.17
N ALA A 38 3.08 24.80 -10.29
CA ALA A 38 4.48 24.78 -10.71
C ALA A 38 5.34 23.98 -9.70
N PRO A 39 6.41 23.31 -10.16
CA PRO A 39 7.39 22.69 -9.28
C PRO A 39 7.97 23.71 -8.28
N ILE A 40 8.44 23.23 -7.14
CA ILE A 40 9.11 24.08 -6.15
C ILE A 40 10.48 24.51 -6.75
N PRO A 41 10.79 25.82 -6.84
CA PRO A 41 12.06 26.27 -7.42
C PRO A 41 13.27 25.64 -6.71
N GLY A 42 14.22 25.12 -7.49
CA GLY A 42 15.44 24.46 -6.99
C GLY A 42 15.24 23.03 -6.48
N MET A 43 14.02 22.49 -6.54
CA MET A 43 13.71 21.12 -6.14
C MET A 43 13.43 20.28 -7.38
N GLU A 44 14.43 19.54 -7.84
CA GLU A 44 14.32 18.70 -9.04
C GLU A 44 14.44 17.21 -8.75
N SER A 45 14.90 16.86 -7.55
CA SER A 45 15.13 15.48 -7.14
C SER A 45 14.77 15.21 -5.69
N CYS A 46 14.68 13.93 -5.32
CA CYS A 46 14.58 13.50 -3.93
C CYS A 46 15.74 14.01 -3.07
N TRP A 47 16.94 14.06 -3.65
CA TRP A 47 18.10 14.63 -3.00
C TRP A 47 17.91 16.12 -2.69
N ASP A 48 17.34 16.90 -3.60
CA ASP A 48 17.09 18.32 -3.35
C ASP A 48 16.10 18.53 -2.20
N ILE A 49 15.08 17.69 -2.08
CA ILE A 49 14.12 17.75 -0.97
C ILE A 49 14.87 17.65 0.37
N PHE A 50 15.72 16.64 0.50
CA PHE A 50 16.48 16.41 1.72
C PHE A 50 17.53 17.51 1.94
N ARG A 51 18.36 17.80 0.94
CA ARG A 51 19.43 18.80 0.98
C ARG A 51 18.91 20.20 1.31
N MET A 52 17.84 20.66 0.67
CA MET A 52 17.21 21.96 0.97
C MET A 52 16.62 21.99 2.39
N SER A 53 16.11 20.86 2.90
CA SER A 53 15.62 20.76 4.27
C SER A 53 16.76 20.88 5.29
N VAL A 54 17.92 20.27 4.99
CA VAL A 54 19.14 20.38 5.79
C VAL A 54 19.65 21.83 5.81
N GLU A 55 19.70 22.50 4.65
CA GLU A 55 20.12 23.91 4.55
C GLU A 55 19.22 24.82 5.38
N LYS A 56 17.90 24.57 5.36
CA LYS A 56 16.92 25.43 6.03
C LYS A 56 16.77 25.14 7.52
N TYR A 57 16.94 23.88 7.94
CA TYR A 57 16.64 23.42 9.30
C TYR A 57 17.74 22.51 9.88
N PRO A 58 19.03 22.90 9.83
CA PRO A 58 20.15 21.99 10.10
C PRO A 58 20.12 21.40 11.51
N ASN A 59 19.67 22.17 12.50
CA ASN A 59 19.66 21.80 13.92
C ASN A 59 18.33 21.15 14.37
N ASN A 60 17.33 21.04 13.49
CA ASN A 60 16.07 20.40 13.85
C ASN A 60 16.25 18.89 13.94
N ARG A 61 15.49 18.24 14.85
CA ARG A 61 15.43 16.79 14.96
C ARG A 61 14.87 16.18 13.66
N MET A 62 15.56 15.19 13.11
CA MET A 62 15.16 14.47 11.91
C MET A 62 14.83 13.01 12.23
N LEU A 63 15.85 12.23 12.61
CA LEU A 63 15.70 10.78 12.88
C LEU A 63 15.80 10.51 14.37
N GLY A 64 14.92 9.64 14.87
CA GLY A 64 14.85 9.30 16.28
C GLY A 64 14.85 7.80 16.51
N ARG A 65 15.66 7.33 17.46
CA ARG A 65 15.66 5.93 17.93
C ARG A 65 15.40 5.86 19.42
N ARG A 66 14.57 4.92 19.85
CA ARG A 66 14.40 4.63 21.28
C ARG A 66 15.62 3.89 21.81
N GLN A 67 16.21 4.38 22.88
CA GLN A 67 17.22 3.61 23.61
C GLN A 67 16.55 2.41 24.29
N ILE A 68 17.13 1.22 24.13
CA ILE A 68 16.69 0.04 24.88
C ILE A 68 17.54 -0.06 26.14
N VAL A 69 16.91 0.06 27.30
CA VAL A 69 17.56 -0.07 28.62
C VAL A 69 16.89 -1.23 29.34
N ASN A 70 17.66 -2.27 29.68
CA ASN A 70 17.16 -3.50 30.32
C ASN A 70 15.97 -4.14 29.55
N GLY A 71 16.06 -4.19 28.22
CA GLY A 71 15.00 -4.75 27.36
C GLY A 71 13.75 -3.88 27.21
N LYS A 72 13.69 -2.69 27.84
CA LYS A 72 12.56 -1.77 27.73
C LYS A 72 12.89 -0.55 26.90
N ALA A 73 11.93 -0.11 26.09
CA ALA A 73 12.08 1.05 25.23
C ALA A 73 11.99 2.34 26.05
N GLY A 74 13.11 3.06 26.13
CA GLY A 74 13.26 4.33 26.83
C GLY A 74 12.92 5.55 25.96
N LYS A 75 13.59 6.67 26.26
CA LYS A 75 13.45 7.93 25.53
C LYS A 75 14.05 7.85 24.13
N TYR A 76 13.57 8.71 23.25
CA TYR A 76 14.19 8.92 21.94
C TYR A 76 15.51 9.65 22.08
N VAL A 77 16.52 9.15 21.39
CA VAL A 77 17.73 9.89 21.01
C VAL A 77 17.52 10.35 19.57
N TRP A 78 17.81 11.62 19.33
CA TRP A 78 17.55 12.28 18.06
C TRP A 78 18.86 12.63 17.38
N GLN A 79 18.88 12.44 16.07
CA GLN A 79 19.85 13.03 15.17
C GLN A 79 19.21 14.22 14.47
N THR A 80 19.99 15.29 14.33
CA THR A 80 19.61 16.50 13.59
C THR A 80 19.72 16.28 12.09
N TYR A 81 19.06 17.14 11.29
CA TYR A 81 19.20 17.11 9.82
C TYR A 81 20.67 17.17 9.38
N LYS A 82 21.48 18.02 10.03
CA LYS A 82 22.91 18.15 9.71
C LYS A 82 23.70 16.88 10.02
N GLU A 83 23.47 16.28 11.19
CA GLU A 83 24.13 15.01 11.56
C GLU A 83 23.76 13.89 10.58
N VAL A 84 22.48 13.78 10.19
CA VAL A 84 22.05 12.78 9.21
C VAL A 84 22.69 13.04 7.85
N TYR A 85 22.74 14.31 7.39
CA TYR A 85 23.40 14.68 6.13
C TYR A 85 24.86 14.25 6.11
N ASP A 86 25.61 14.48 7.20
CA ASP A 86 27.02 14.11 7.28
C ASP A 86 27.21 12.58 7.20
N VAL A 87 26.31 11.81 7.82
CA VAL A 87 26.31 10.35 7.70
C VAL A 87 25.94 9.91 6.28
N VAL A 88 24.97 10.54 5.64
CA VAL A 88 24.57 10.26 4.25
C VAL A 88 25.75 10.40 3.28
N ILE A 89 26.53 11.48 3.40
CA ILE A 89 27.73 11.69 2.57
C ILE A 89 28.79 10.61 2.83
N LYS A 90 29.01 10.23 4.09
CA LYS A 90 29.96 9.14 4.44
C LYS A 90 29.54 7.80 3.82
N ILE A 91 28.28 7.41 3.99
CA ILE A 91 27.74 6.17 3.40
C ILE A 91 27.89 6.20 1.89
N GLY A 92 27.51 7.31 1.27
CA GLY A 92 27.62 7.50 -0.16
C GLY A 92 29.04 7.32 -0.69
N ASN A 93 30.04 7.94 -0.05
CA ASN A 93 31.45 7.74 -0.38
C ASN A 93 31.90 6.28 -0.20
N SER A 94 31.40 5.59 0.81
CA SER A 94 31.68 4.16 1.02
C SER A 94 31.04 3.28 -0.06
N ILE A 95 29.80 3.56 -0.48
CA ILE A 95 29.14 2.88 -1.59
C ILE A 95 29.98 3.04 -2.87
N ARG A 96 30.38 4.27 -3.20
CA ARG A 96 31.27 4.55 -4.34
C ARG A 96 32.62 3.85 -4.21
N SER A 97 33.14 3.70 -3.00
CA SER A 97 34.41 2.98 -2.73
C SER A 97 34.32 1.48 -2.97
N CYS A 98 33.12 0.89 -2.89
CA CYS A 98 32.84 -0.48 -3.32
C CYS A 98 32.74 -0.65 -4.84
N GLY A 99 32.92 0.44 -5.61
CA GLY A 99 32.81 0.43 -7.07
C GLY A 99 31.37 0.46 -7.58
N VAL A 100 30.40 0.86 -6.73
CA VAL A 100 29.01 1.04 -7.14
C VAL A 100 28.85 2.44 -7.73
N GLU A 101 28.41 2.51 -8.97
CA GLU A 101 28.36 3.73 -9.78
C GLU A 101 26.92 4.26 -9.96
N GLU A 102 26.80 5.49 -10.47
CA GLU A 102 25.50 6.09 -10.77
C GLU A 102 24.64 5.16 -11.65
N GLY A 103 23.35 5.04 -11.34
CA GLY A 103 22.42 4.17 -12.06
C GLY A 103 22.39 2.71 -11.60
N GLU A 104 23.32 2.29 -10.73
CA GLU A 104 23.26 0.97 -10.09
C GLU A 104 22.20 0.87 -8.99
N LYS A 105 21.84 -0.36 -8.63
CA LYS A 105 20.69 -0.67 -7.77
C LYS A 105 21.18 -1.06 -6.38
N CYS A 106 20.69 -0.34 -5.39
CA CYS A 106 20.98 -0.59 -3.98
C CYS A 106 19.74 -1.18 -3.30
N GLY A 107 19.85 -2.43 -2.86
CA GLY A 107 18.80 -3.12 -2.13
C GLY A 107 18.85 -2.73 -0.66
N ILE A 108 17.70 -2.54 -0.02
CA ILE A 108 17.68 -2.25 1.41
C ILE A 108 16.59 -3.07 2.09
N TYR A 109 17.02 -4.01 2.92
CA TYR A 109 16.21 -5.09 3.48
C TYR A 109 16.08 -4.99 5.00
N GLY A 110 14.93 -4.55 5.47
CA GLY A 110 14.69 -4.43 6.91
C GLY A 110 13.52 -3.54 7.27
N ALA A 111 13.21 -3.52 8.56
CA ALA A 111 12.18 -2.64 9.11
C ALA A 111 12.62 -1.17 9.06
N ASN A 112 11.65 -0.24 9.08
CA ASN A 112 11.94 1.19 9.12
C ASN A 112 12.79 1.57 10.35
N CYS A 113 13.98 2.12 10.09
CA CYS A 113 14.94 2.57 11.09
C CYS A 113 15.79 3.73 10.55
N PRO A 114 16.57 4.43 11.40
CA PRO A 114 17.43 5.51 10.95
C PRO A 114 18.43 5.11 9.86
N GLU A 115 19.05 3.93 9.95
CA GLU A 115 20.02 3.42 8.96
C GLU A 115 19.35 3.18 7.61
N TRP A 116 18.10 2.70 7.61
CA TRP A 116 17.30 2.58 6.40
C TRP A 116 17.12 3.96 5.77
N ILE A 117 16.53 4.93 6.47
CA ILE A 117 16.34 6.28 5.88
C ILE A 117 17.65 6.89 5.39
N THR A 118 18.72 6.74 6.16
CA THR A 118 20.05 7.27 5.79
C THR A 118 20.62 6.58 4.54
N SER A 119 20.45 5.26 4.40
CA SER A 119 20.89 4.51 3.22
C SER A 119 20.09 4.91 1.97
N MET A 120 18.78 5.14 2.11
CA MET A 120 17.93 5.67 1.03
C MET A 120 18.40 7.06 0.58
N GLU A 121 18.68 7.96 1.53
CA GLU A 121 19.17 9.30 1.18
C GLU A 121 20.57 9.26 0.54
N ALA A 122 21.42 8.31 0.92
CA ALA A 122 22.70 8.07 0.24
C ALA A 122 22.50 7.61 -1.21
N CYS A 123 21.50 6.77 -1.48
CA CYS A 123 21.13 6.41 -2.85
C CYS A 123 20.70 7.65 -3.65
N ASN A 124 19.80 8.47 -3.09
CA ASN A 124 19.36 9.72 -3.72
C ASN A 124 20.55 10.66 -4.00
N ALA A 125 21.45 10.82 -3.03
CA ALA A 125 22.63 11.68 -3.14
C ALA A 125 23.58 11.24 -4.25
N HIS A 126 23.77 9.93 -4.43
CA HIS A 126 24.73 9.38 -5.40
C HIS A 126 24.10 8.91 -6.72
N GLY A 127 22.80 9.18 -6.94
CA GLY A 127 22.12 8.80 -8.18
C GLY A 127 21.94 7.29 -8.34
N LEU A 128 21.80 6.58 -7.21
CA LEU A 128 21.55 5.14 -7.19
C LEU A 128 20.05 4.87 -7.11
N TYR A 129 19.65 3.72 -7.64
CA TYR A 129 18.26 3.30 -7.65
C TYR A 129 18.01 2.56 -6.33
N CYS A 130 17.23 3.16 -5.45
CA CYS A 130 16.82 2.50 -4.22
C CYS A 130 15.86 1.33 -4.54
N VAL A 131 16.13 0.14 -4.02
CA VAL A 131 15.28 -1.05 -4.17
C VAL A 131 14.86 -1.55 -2.78
N PRO A 132 13.75 -1.05 -2.24
CA PRO A 132 13.22 -1.49 -0.94
C PRO A 132 12.86 -2.99 -0.95
N LEU A 133 13.34 -3.70 0.06
CA LEU A 133 12.98 -5.09 0.34
C LEU A 133 12.24 -5.11 1.69
N TYR A 134 10.94 -5.40 1.67
CA TYR A 134 10.14 -5.45 2.89
C TYR A 134 10.66 -6.54 3.84
N ASP A 135 10.73 -6.22 5.14
CA ASP A 135 11.21 -7.13 6.17
C ASP A 135 10.38 -8.42 6.29
N THR A 136 9.13 -8.40 5.87
CA THR A 136 8.25 -9.58 5.88
C THR A 136 8.31 -10.42 4.60
N LEU A 137 9.13 -10.06 3.60
CA LEU A 137 9.33 -10.92 2.44
C LEU A 137 10.11 -12.18 2.84
N GLY A 138 9.63 -13.33 2.36
CA GLY A 138 10.38 -14.58 2.41
C GLY A 138 11.51 -14.63 1.37
N ALA A 139 12.51 -15.48 1.61
CA ALA A 139 13.70 -15.59 0.77
C ALA A 139 13.43 -15.70 -0.75
N GLY A 140 12.38 -16.43 -1.18
CA GLY A 140 12.08 -16.56 -2.60
C GLY A 140 11.75 -15.22 -3.29
N ALA A 141 10.95 -14.37 -2.64
CA ALA A 141 10.64 -13.05 -3.18
C ALA A 141 11.86 -12.11 -3.12
N VAL A 142 12.67 -12.22 -2.06
CA VAL A 142 13.92 -11.45 -1.92
C VAL A 142 14.92 -11.84 -3.01
N GLU A 143 15.11 -13.14 -3.26
CA GLU A 143 15.97 -13.66 -4.33
C GLU A 143 15.53 -13.14 -5.69
N PHE A 144 14.23 -13.27 -5.99
CA PHE A 144 13.66 -12.78 -7.24
C PHE A 144 13.96 -11.29 -7.43
N ILE A 145 13.69 -10.47 -6.42
CA ILE A 145 13.87 -9.01 -6.52
C ILE A 145 15.36 -8.66 -6.71
N ILE A 146 16.27 -9.24 -5.93
CA ILE A 146 17.70 -8.96 -6.04
C ILE A 146 18.20 -9.33 -7.43
N CYS A 147 17.81 -10.49 -7.95
CA CYS A 147 18.24 -10.94 -9.28
C CYS A 147 17.59 -10.13 -10.40
N HIS A 148 16.29 -9.84 -10.29
CA HIS A 148 15.54 -9.13 -11.33
C HIS A 148 15.99 -7.67 -11.43
N ALA A 149 16.15 -6.98 -10.29
CA ALA A 149 16.66 -5.62 -10.20
C ALA A 149 18.18 -5.51 -10.41
N GLU A 150 18.91 -6.62 -10.37
CA GLU A 150 20.38 -6.67 -10.46
C GLU A 150 21.03 -5.83 -9.35
N VAL A 151 20.56 -6.02 -8.11
CA VAL A 151 21.08 -5.30 -6.93
C VAL A 151 22.55 -5.66 -6.73
N SER A 152 23.42 -4.65 -6.73
CA SER A 152 24.88 -4.84 -6.57
C SER A 152 25.37 -4.67 -5.13
N ILE A 153 24.66 -3.88 -4.32
CA ILE A 153 24.90 -3.70 -2.89
C ILE A 153 23.59 -3.75 -2.11
N ALA A 154 23.59 -4.45 -0.97
CA ALA A 154 22.42 -4.57 -0.09
C ALA A 154 22.71 -4.09 1.34
N PHE A 155 21.93 -3.14 1.85
CA PHE A 155 21.89 -2.82 3.27
C PHE A 155 20.85 -3.68 3.97
N VAL A 156 21.18 -4.30 5.10
CA VAL A 156 20.38 -5.40 5.67
C VAL A 156 20.27 -5.25 7.18
N GLU A 157 19.05 -5.37 7.71
CA GLU A 157 18.84 -5.49 9.15
C GLU A 157 19.52 -6.75 9.68
N GLU A 158 20.21 -6.67 10.83
CA GLU A 158 21.03 -7.76 11.38
C GLU A 158 20.31 -9.11 11.41
N LYS A 159 19.03 -9.12 11.83
CA LYS A 159 18.19 -10.33 11.91
C LYS A 159 17.80 -10.93 10.55
N LYS A 160 18.02 -10.20 9.45
CA LYS A 160 17.66 -10.57 8.07
C LYS A 160 18.83 -11.09 7.24
N ILE A 161 20.05 -11.02 7.76
CA ILE A 161 21.25 -11.54 7.08
C ILE A 161 21.11 -13.03 6.75
N ILE A 162 20.61 -13.83 7.70
CA ILE A 162 20.43 -15.27 7.50
C ILE A 162 19.37 -15.56 6.43
N GLU A 163 18.30 -14.77 6.37
CA GLU A 163 17.28 -14.90 5.32
C GLU A 163 17.83 -14.51 3.95
N LEU A 164 18.67 -13.48 3.89
CA LEU A 164 19.38 -13.11 2.66
C LEU A 164 20.31 -14.23 2.18
N PHE A 165 21.03 -14.91 3.07
CA PHE A 165 21.91 -16.02 2.68
C PHE A 165 21.17 -17.21 2.06
N LYS A 166 19.87 -17.39 2.36
CA LYS A 166 19.03 -18.40 1.69
C LYS A 166 18.81 -18.13 0.20
N THR A 167 19.10 -16.92 -0.27
CA THR A 167 19.02 -16.54 -1.70
C THR A 167 20.28 -16.92 -2.50
N PHE A 168 21.29 -17.47 -1.83
CA PHE A 168 22.53 -17.91 -2.46
C PHE A 168 22.36 -19.29 -3.10
N PRO A 169 23.02 -19.56 -4.25
CA PRO A 169 23.98 -18.70 -4.95
C PRO A 169 23.34 -17.81 -6.04
N ASN A 170 22.01 -17.76 -6.16
CA ASN A 170 21.38 -17.05 -7.27
C ASN A 170 21.59 -15.55 -7.20
N SER A 171 21.41 -14.96 -6.02
CA SER A 171 21.59 -13.52 -5.82
C SER A 171 23.04 -13.05 -5.94
N THR A 172 24.01 -13.93 -5.71
CA THR A 172 25.47 -13.61 -5.76
C THR A 172 25.97 -13.37 -7.18
N LYS A 173 25.17 -13.69 -8.20
CA LYS A 173 25.43 -13.31 -9.60
C LYS A 173 25.47 -11.78 -9.78
N TYR A 174 24.77 -11.05 -8.94
CA TYR A 174 24.66 -9.59 -9.02
C TYR A 174 25.15 -8.91 -7.74
N LEU A 175 24.77 -9.44 -6.57
CA LEU A 175 25.11 -8.87 -5.27
C LEU A 175 26.59 -9.08 -4.95
N ARG A 176 27.31 -7.98 -4.72
CA ARG A 176 28.76 -7.96 -4.43
C ARG A 176 29.07 -7.56 -2.99
N THR A 177 28.20 -6.73 -2.39
CA THR A 177 28.45 -6.16 -1.06
C THR A 177 27.21 -6.20 -0.19
N ILE A 178 27.38 -6.62 1.07
CA ILE A 178 26.34 -6.60 2.11
C ILE A 178 26.77 -5.62 3.21
N VAL A 179 25.87 -4.77 3.65
CA VAL A 179 26.09 -3.85 4.77
C VAL A 179 25.05 -4.13 5.84
N SER A 180 25.48 -4.65 7.00
CA SER A 180 24.60 -4.84 8.15
C SER A 180 24.28 -3.50 8.80
N PHE A 181 23.02 -3.24 9.15
CA PHE A 181 22.64 -2.11 10.02
C PHE A 181 23.20 -2.24 11.45
N GLY A 182 23.69 -3.42 11.81
CA GLY A 182 24.25 -3.71 13.12
C GLY A 182 25.58 -4.43 13.01
N LYS A 183 25.74 -5.48 13.80
CA LYS A 183 26.96 -6.29 13.84
C LYS A 183 26.95 -7.35 12.73
N VAL A 184 28.13 -7.92 12.50
CA VAL A 184 28.34 -9.07 11.63
C VAL A 184 29.16 -10.08 12.43
N THR A 185 28.71 -11.33 12.50
CA THR A 185 29.46 -12.38 13.20
C THR A 185 30.58 -12.94 12.31
N PRO A 186 31.63 -13.56 12.88
CA PRO A 186 32.67 -14.22 12.09
C PRO A 186 32.12 -15.28 11.14
N GLU A 187 31.08 -16.02 11.54
CA GLU A 187 30.43 -17.04 10.72
C GLU A 187 29.68 -16.41 9.54
N GLN A 188 28.98 -15.30 9.77
CA GLN A 188 28.31 -14.56 8.71
C GLN A 188 29.32 -14.00 7.70
N LYS A 189 30.46 -13.51 8.19
CA LYS A 189 31.56 -13.03 7.35
C LYS A 189 32.14 -14.15 6.48
N ALA A 190 32.44 -15.30 7.08
CA ALA A 190 32.97 -16.45 6.37
C ALA A 190 32.00 -16.98 5.30
N GLU A 191 30.68 -17.01 5.58
CA GLU A 191 29.69 -17.47 4.60
C GLU A 191 29.57 -16.50 3.41
N ALA A 192 29.60 -15.18 3.64
CA ALA A 192 29.60 -14.19 2.56
C ALA A 192 30.88 -14.29 1.70
N GLU A 193 32.05 -14.40 2.33
CA GLU A 193 33.34 -14.51 1.64
C GLU A 193 33.44 -15.79 0.81
N LYS A 194 32.89 -16.91 1.30
CA LYS A 194 32.80 -18.18 0.56
C LYS A 194 32.04 -18.04 -0.76
N GLN A 195 31.10 -17.11 -0.83
CA GLN A 195 30.34 -16.80 -2.05
C GLN A 195 30.97 -15.68 -2.88
N GLY A 196 32.11 -15.12 -2.45
CA GLY A 196 32.79 -14.01 -3.12
C GLY A 196 32.24 -12.62 -2.79
N LEU A 197 31.45 -12.48 -1.72
CA LEU A 197 30.89 -11.20 -1.30
C LEU A 197 31.71 -10.56 -0.18
N ALA A 198 31.73 -9.23 -0.15
CA ALA A 198 32.15 -8.47 1.02
C ALA A 198 30.95 -8.21 1.95
N ILE A 199 31.15 -8.32 3.27
CA ILE A 199 30.14 -7.95 4.26
C ILE A 199 30.74 -7.05 5.34
N TYR A 200 30.07 -5.94 5.63
CA TYR A 200 30.53 -4.94 6.59
C TYR A 200 29.46 -4.67 7.66
N PRO A 201 29.84 -4.53 8.95
CA PRO A 201 28.99 -3.87 9.93
C PRO A 201 28.90 -2.37 9.63
N TRP A 202 27.81 -1.73 10.04
CA TRP A 202 27.51 -0.33 9.74
C TRP A 202 28.67 0.64 10.02
N GLU A 203 29.26 0.54 11.22
CA GLU A 203 30.35 1.42 11.67
C GLU A 203 31.63 1.27 10.85
N GLU A 204 31.96 0.04 10.42
CA GLU A 204 33.12 -0.22 9.56
C GLU A 204 32.86 0.33 8.15
N PHE A 205 31.62 0.15 7.66
CA PHE A 205 31.23 0.66 6.35
C PHE A 205 31.31 2.18 6.28
N LEU A 206 30.95 2.91 7.34
CA LEU A 206 31.07 4.37 7.40
C LEU A 206 32.52 4.88 7.23
N GLN A 207 33.50 4.06 7.57
CA GLN A 207 34.93 4.42 7.50
C GLN A 207 35.57 4.05 6.16
N LEU A 208 34.95 3.14 5.39
CA LEU A 208 35.49 2.61 4.14
C LEU A 208 35.83 3.72 3.11
N GLY A 209 34.98 4.75 3.03
CA GLY A 209 35.14 5.90 2.14
C GLY A 209 35.71 7.16 2.79
N GLU A 210 36.16 7.13 4.06
CA GLU A 210 36.47 8.36 4.83
C GLU A 210 37.58 9.21 4.20
N ASN A 211 38.55 8.58 3.51
CA ASN A 211 39.65 9.27 2.84
C ASN A 211 39.40 9.52 1.34
N LYS A 212 38.17 9.34 0.86
CA LYS A 212 37.78 9.56 -0.53
C LYS A 212 36.68 10.61 -0.61
N GLN A 213 36.74 11.41 -1.66
CA GLN A 213 35.72 12.38 -1.99
C GLN A 213 35.24 12.13 -3.42
N PHE A 214 33.92 12.05 -3.59
CA PHE A 214 33.29 11.87 -4.88
C PHE A 214 32.37 13.06 -5.15
N ASP A 215 32.37 13.53 -6.39
CA ASP A 215 31.39 14.52 -6.82
C ASP A 215 30.01 13.88 -6.89
N LEU A 216 29.00 14.59 -6.37
CA LEU A 216 27.62 14.13 -6.47
C LEU A 216 27.12 14.34 -7.91
N PRO A 217 26.49 13.34 -8.54
CA PRO A 217 26.02 13.50 -9.91
C PRO A 217 24.90 14.54 -10.00
N VAL A 218 24.75 15.17 -11.17
CA VAL A 218 23.61 16.07 -11.41
C VAL A 218 22.37 15.23 -11.64
N LYS A 219 21.38 15.33 -10.75
CA LYS A 219 20.13 14.59 -10.87
C LYS A 219 19.17 15.33 -11.79
N LYS A 220 18.44 14.59 -12.61
CA LYS A 220 17.36 15.07 -13.46
C LYS A 220 16.02 14.58 -12.92
N LYS A 221 14.97 15.33 -13.22
CA LYS A 221 13.58 14.96 -12.91
C LYS A 221 13.19 13.60 -13.51
N SER A 222 13.69 13.29 -14.71
CA SER A 222 13.43 12.02 -15.39
C SER A 222 14.15 10.81 -14.79
N ASP A 223 15.14 11.03 -13.93
CA ASP A 223 15.91 9.92 -13.37
C ASP A 223 15.05 9.12 -12.40
N ILE A 224 15.19 7.80 -12.46
CA ILE A 224 14.52 6.89 -11.52
C ILE A 224 15.27 6.93 -10.19
N CYS A 225 14.55 7.22 -9.11
CA CYS A 225 15.09 7.20 -7.76
C CYS A 225 14.78 5.90 -7.02
N THR A 226 13.71 5.20 -7.41
CA THR A 226 13.27 3.99 -6.69
C THR A 226 12.62 2.98 -7.63
N ILE A 227 12.96 1.71 -7.43
CA ILE A 227 12.22 0.57 -8.01
C ILE A 227 11.42 -0.07 -6.87
N MET A 228 10.12 0.21 -6.82
CA MET A 228 9.25 -0.26 -5.75
C MET A 228 8.53 -1.54 -6.17
N TYR A 229 8.88 -2.68 -5.59
CA TYR A 229 8.23 -3.94 -5.91
C TYR A 229 6.88 -4.08 -5.23
N THR A 230 5.84 -4.40 -6.01
CA THR A 230 4.48 -4.65 -5.51
C THR A 230 4.11 -6.12 -5.70
N SER A 231 3.41 -6.69 -4.72
CA SER A 231 2.79 -8.01 -4.87
C SER A 231 1.48 -7.83 -5.65
N GLY A 232 1.54 -8.07 -6.96
CA GLY A 232 0.34 -8.08 -7.79
C GLY A 232 -0.56 -9.27 -7.49
N THR A 233 -1.80 -9.25 -7.99
CA THR A 233 -2.77 -10.37 -7.88
C THR A 233 -2.38 -11.60 -8.70
N THR A 234 -1.32 -11.52 -9.52
CA THR A 234 -0.94 -12.54 -10.51
C THR A 234 0.59 -12.73 -10.55
N GLY A 235 1.14 -13.62 -9.71
CA GLY A 235 2.52 -14.10 -9.84
C GLY A 235 3.61 -13.26 -9.17
N ASP A 236 4.78 -13.20 -9.82
CA ASP A 236 5.99 -12.57 -9.28
C ASP A 236 5.82 -11.06 -9.03
N PRO A 237 6.54 -10.49 -8.03
CA PRO A 237 6.51 -9.06 -7.74
C PRO A 237 6.85 -8.19 -8.95
N LYS A 238 6.14 -7.07 -9.12
CA LYS A 238 6.35 -6.13 -10.25
C LYS A 238 7.10 -4.90 -9.75
N GLY A 239 8.21 -4.55 -10.39
CA GLY A 239 9.01 -3.38 -10.01
C GLY A 239 8.44 -2.10 -10.61
N VAL A 240 7.77 -1.27 -9.82
CA VAL A 240 7.25 0.04 -10.25
C VAL A 240 8.39 1.05 -10.30
N LEU A 241 8.63 1.67 -11.45
CA LEU A 241 9.66 2.69 -11.64
C LEU A 241 9.15 4.06 -11.20
N ILE A 242 9.70 4.59 -10.12
CA ILE A 242 9.36 5.91 -9.58
C ILE A 242 10.47 6.90 -9.93
N SER A 243 10.11 7.96 -10.64
CA SER A 243 11.02 9.05 -11.02
C SER A 243 11.08 10.15 -9.97
N ASN A 244 12.13 10.96 -10.02
CA ASN A 244 12.22 12.20 -9.25
C ASN A 244 11.03 13.14 -9.54
N ASP A 245 10.60 13.27 -10.80
CA ASP A 245 9.47 14.12 -11.20
C ASP A 245 8.16 13.69 -10.52
N SER A 246 7.93 12.38 -10.43
CA SER A 246 6.73 11.82 -9.79
C SER A 246 6.61 12.31 -8.33
N ILE A 247 7.71 12.24 -7.57
CA ILE A 247 7.75 12.64 -6.16
C ILE A 247 7.66 14.16 -6.00
N VAL A 248 8.46 14.92 -6.75
CA VAL A 248 8.47 16.39 -6.67
C VAL A 248 7.10 16.97 -7.06
N THR A 249 6.49 16.43 -8.11
CA THR A 249 5.14 16.81 -8.55
C THR A 249 4.09 16.51 -7.50
N LEU A 250 4.16 15.35 -6.83
CA LEU A 250 3.25 15.03 -5.72
C LEU A 250 3.39 16.05 -4.58
N ILE A 251 4.61 16.38 -4.17
CA ILE A 251 4.87 17.34 -3.09
C ILE A 251 4.32 18.72 -3.44
N ALA A 252 4.46 19.17 -4.69
CA ALA A 252 3.87 20.43 -5.14
C ALA A 252 2.33 20.42 -5.02
N GLY A 253 1.69 19.30 -5.40
CA GLY A 253 0.25 19.08 -5.26
C GLY A 253 -0.22 19.11 -3.79
N VAL A 254 0.47 18.36 -2.92
CA VAL A 254 0.17 18.31 -1.48
C VAL A 254 0.40 19.68 -0.82
N LYS A 255 1.47 20.39 -1.16
CA LYS A 255 1.75 21.73 -0.65
C LYS A 255 0.64 22.72 -1.06
N ARG A 256 0.17 22.64 -2.31
CA ARG A 256 -0.94 23.46 -2.81
C ARG A 256 -2.24 23.19 -2.04
N LEU A 257 -2.52 21.90 -1.78
CA LEU A 257 -3.67 21.47 -0.98
C LEU A 257 -3.59 22.04 0.44
N LEU A 258 -2.48 21.80 1.15
CA LEU A 258 -2.28 22.26 2.53
C LEU A 258 -2.35 23.79 2.66
N GLY A 259 -1.82 24.53 1.68
CA GLY A 259 -1.90 25.99 1.69
C GLY A 259 -3.32 26.55 1.55
N ARG A 260 -4.26 25.78 0.98
CA ARG A 260 -5.67 26.17 0.84
C ARG A 260 -6.51 25.79 2.05
N VAL A 261 -6.08 24.80 2.83
CA VAL A 261 -6.81 24.31 3.99
C VAL A 261 -6.24 24.94 5.27
N ASN A 262 -6.81 26.09 5.65
CA ASN A 262 -6.36 26.89 6.81
C ASN A 262 -6.97 26.36 8.11
N GLU A 263 -6.27 25.51 8.87
CA GLU A 263 -6.84 24.84 10.06
C GLU A 263 -6.10 25.05 11.38
N GLN A 264 -6.91 25.21 12.45
CA GLN A 264 -6.52 25.35 13.87
C GLN A 264 -7.08 24.19 14.74
N VAL A 265 -6.44 23.93 15.88
CA VAL A 265 -6.29 22.62 16.57
C VAL A 265 -7.22 22.42 17.78
N LYS A 266 -7.62 21.16 18.09
CA LYS A 266 -8.12 20.70 19.41
C LYS A 266 -7.62 19.27 19.77
N GLN A 267 -7.74 18.89 21.06
CA GLN A 267 -6.99 17.83 21.75
C GLN A 267 -7.66 16.44 21.82
N GLY A 268 -6.88 15.36 21.64
CA GLY A 268 -7.28 13.97 21.96
C GLY A 268 -6.14 12.92 21.97
N LEU A 269 -5.10 13.07 21.13
CA LEU A 269 -4.01 12.08 20.97
C LEU A 269 -2.63 12.61 21.42
N GLY A 270 -2.46 12.91 22.70
CA GLY A 270 -1.22 13.52 23.23
C GLY A 270 -1.10 15.03 22.95
N GLY A 271 -2.22 15.67 22.61
CA GLY A 271 -2.37 17.13 22.52
C GLY A 271 -1.80 17.80 21.27
N ASN A 272 -0.97 17.09 20.48
CA ASN A 272 -0.25 17.66 19.33
C ASN A 272 -0.68 17.09 17.96
N VAL A 273 -1.56 16.08 17.93
CA VAL A 273 -2.07 15.52 16.67
C VAL A 273 -3.07 16.49 16.05
N ARG A 274 -2.79 16.92 14.82
CA ARG A 274 -3.60 17.90 14.08
C ARG A 274 -4.48 17.27 13.00
N LEU A 275 -3.99 16.18 12.40
CA LEU A 275 -4.55 15.53 11.23
C LEU A 275 -4.21 14.04 11.30
N ILE A 276 -5.17 13.19 10.98
CA ILE A 276 -4.97 11.78 10.71
C ILE A 276 -5.35 11.54 9.25
N LEU A 277 -4.45 10.95 8.48
CA LEU A 277 -4.71 10.51 7.12
C LEU A 277 -4.65 8.99 7.08
N SER A 278 -5.77 8.37 6.73
CA SER A 278 -5.89 6.94 6.45
C SER A 278 -5.82 6.71 4.95
N GLY A 279 -5.22 5.59 4.53
CA GLY A 279 -5.14 5.19 3.13
C GLY A 279 -4.74 3.72 3.00
N ALA A 280 -4.30 3.33 1.82
CA ALA A 280 -3.95 1.95 1.43
C ALA A 280 -5.11 0.94 1.40
N ALA A 281 -6.11 1.05 2.29
CA ALA A 281 -7.33 0.25 2.31
C ALA A 281 -8.55 1.13 2.63
N PRO A 282 -9.76 0.72 2.23
CA PRO A 282 -10.99 1.45 2.57
C PRO A 282 -11.17 1.59 4.08
N LEU A 283 -11.56 2.77 4.55
CA LEU A 283 -12.00 3.00 5.92
C LEU A 283 -13.52 3.19 5.92
N SER A 284 -14.22 2.39 6.72
CA SER A 284 -15.68 2.48 6.77
C SER A 284 -16.14 3.82 7.38
N ALA A 285 -17.28 4.31 6.90
CA ALA A 285 -17.88 5.58 7.35
C ALA A 285 -18.03 5.66 8.89
N HIS A 286 -18.49 4.57 9.51
CA HIS A 286 -18.69 4.52 10.96
C HIS A 286 -17.37 4.57 11.74
N VAL A 287 -16.32 3.88 11.26
CA VAL A 287 -14.99 3.92 11.90
C VAL A 287 -14.36 5.31 11.70
N GLU A 288 -14.49 5.91 10.52
CA GLU A 288 -14.03 7.28 10.27
C GLU A 288 -14.72 8.28 11.23
N GLU A 289 -16.04 8.20 11.38
CA GLU A 289 -16.81 9.02 12.30
C GLU A 289 -16.37 8.83 13.75
N PHE A 290 -16.26 7.56 14.19
CA PHE A 290 -15.77 7.22 15.53
C PHE A 290 -14.39 7.82 15.79
N LEU A 291 -13.45 7.67 14.85
CA LEU A 291 -12.09 8.22 14.96
C LEU A 291 -12.09 9.75 15.05
N ARG A 292 -12.94 10.44 14.27
CA ARG A 292 -13.08 11.91 14.36
C ARG A 292 -13.51 12.35 15.76
N VAL A 293 -14.46 11.61 16.35
CA VAL A 293 -14.96 11.89 17.70
C VAL A 293 -13.91 11.61 18.75
N VAL A 294 -13.29 10.42 18.77
CA VAL A 294 -12.37 10.03 19.85
C VAL A 294 -11.00 10.71 19.75
N ALA A 295 -10.53 11.01 18.53
CA ALA A 295 -9.24 11.65 18.33
C ALA A 295 -9.32 13.18 18.45
N CYS A 296 -10.53 13.76 18.42
CA CYS A 296 -10.79 15.21 18.41
C CYS A 296 -9.95 15.97 17.36
N CYS A 297 -9.66 15.33 16.22
CA CYS A 297 -8.89 15.91 15.12
C CYS A 297 -9.48 15.46 13.78
N HIS A 298 -9.01 16.07 12.70
CA HIS A 298 -9.49 15.73 11.36
C HIS A 298 -8.98 14.36 10.96
N VAL A 299 -9.91 13.44 10.66
CA VAL A 299 -9.60 12.13 10.08
C VAL A 299 -9.98 12.18 8.61
N LEU A 300 -8.99 11.94 7.77
CA LEU A 300 -9.06 12.01 6.33
C LEU A 300 -8.84 10.64 5.72
N GLN A 301 -9.44 10.40 4.58
CA GLN A 301 -9.09 9.29 3.70
C GLN A 301 -8.31 9.82 2.50
N GLY A 302 -7.32 9.06 2.07
CA GLY A 302 -6.58 9.27 0.84
C GLY A 302 -6.54 7.97 0.04
N TYR A 303 -6.70 8.10 -1.27
CA TYR A 303 -6.52 6.99 -2.21
C TYR A 303 -5.28 7.19 -3.04
N GLY A 304 -4.62 6.07 -3.33
CA GLY A 304 -3.34 6.05 -3.97
C GLY A 304 -2.83 4.66 -4.28
N LEU A 305 -2.10 4.54 -5.37
CA LEU A 305 -1.36 3.34 -5.78
C LEU A 305 0.14 3.63 -5.78
N THR A 306 0.95 2.57 -5.81
CA THR A 306 2.40 2.72 -6.01
C THR A 306 2.68 3.37 -7.37
N GLU A 307 1.91 2.99 -8.39
CA GLU A 307 1.95 3.52 -9.75
C GLU A 307 1.57 5.01 -9.85
N THR A 308 0.88 5.55 -8.85
CA THR A 308 0.55 6.99 -8.76
C THR A 308 1.46 7.74 -7.79
N CYS A 309 2.55 7.10 -7.34
CA CYS A 309 3.49 7.64 -6.38
C CYS A 309 2.82 8.02 -5.04
N ALA A 310 1.97 7.16 -4.49
CA ALA A 310 1.09 7.44 -3.35
C ALA A 310 -0.18 8.23 -3.73
N GLY A 311 -0.34 9.50 -3.35
CA GLY A 311 -1.67 10.14 -3.32
C GLY A 311 -2.25 10.59 -4.68
N THR A 312 -3.47 10.14 -5.01
CA THR A 312 -4.28 10.62 -6.14
C THR A 312 -5.52 11.41 -5.69
N PHE A 313 -6.19 10.96 -4.63
CA PHE A 313 -7.30 11.68 -4.00
C PHE A 313 -7.02 11.85 -2.51
N VAL A 314 -7.42 12.99 -1.94
CA VAL A 314 -7.38 13.23 -0.49
C VAL A 314 -8.62 14.00 -0.07
N SER A 315 -9.32 13.49 0.93
CA SER A 315 -10.44 14.20 1.55
C SER A 315 -9.97 15.48 2.22
N LEU A 316 -10.80 16.51 2.21
CA LEU A 316 -10.48 17.78 2.83
C LEU A 316 -10.93 17.78 4.29
N PRO A 317 -10.11 18.32 5.19
CA PRO A 317 -10.53 18.45 6.57
C PRO A 317 -11.63 19.51 6.71
N ASN A 318 -12.45 19.34 7.75
CA ASN A 318 -13.72 20.04 7.97
C ASN A 318 -14.84 19.88 6.92
N GLU A 319 -14.72 18.96 5.95
CA GLU A 319 -15.78 18.69 4.97
C GLU A 319 -16.55 17.41 5.29
N LEU A 320 -17.57 17.51 6.17
CA LEU A 320 -18.40 16.35 6.56
C LEU A 320 -19.11 15.67 5.38
N SER A 321 -19.37 16.41 4.29
CA SER A 321 -19.96 15.86 3.06
C SER A 321 -19.06 14.83 2.35
N MET A 322 -17.79 14.71 2.73
CA MET A 322 -16.83 13.76 2.16
C MET A 322 -16.67 12.48 2.97
N LEU A 323 -17.44 12.29 4.05
CA LEU A 323 -17.34 11.11 4.92
C LEU A 323 -17.60 9.82 4.11
N GLY A 324 -16.70 8.83 4.26
CA GLY A 324 -16.76 7.59 3.48
C GLY A 324 -16.32 7.73 2.02
N THR A 325 -15.68 8.84 1.65
CA THR A 325 -15.08 9.09 0.33
C THR A 325 -13.58 9.34 0.47
N VAL A 326 -12.82 9.24 -0.61
CA VAL A 326 -11.38 9.52 -0.64
C VAL A 326 -11.06 10.97 -1.02
N GLY A 327 -12.10 11.82 -1.11
CA GLY A 327 -11.97 13.24 -1.44
C GLY A 327 -11.86 13.56 -2.92
N PRO A 328 -11.64 14.84 -3.28
CA PRO A 328 -11.36 15.27 -4.64
C PRO A 328 -9.94 14.88 -5.08
N PRO A 329 -9.65 14.91 -6.40
CA PRO A 329 -8.31 14.67 -6.91
C PRO A 329 -7.30 15.70 -6.38
N VAL A 330 -6.05 15.27 -6.21
CA VAL A 330 -4.95 16.17 -5.90
C VAL A 330 -4.67 17.12 -7.08
N PRO A 331 -4.08 18.31 -6.86
CA PRO A 331 -4.03 19.37 -7.88
C PRO A 331 -3.13 19.13 -9.10
N ASN A 332 -2.55 17.94 -9.27
CA ASN A 332 -1.54 17.61 -10.28
C ASN A 332 -1.95 16.44 -11.18
N VAL A 333 -3.22 16.01 -11.11
CA VAL A 333 -3.78 14.96 -11.94
C VAL A 333 -5.12 15.40 -12.54
N ASP A 334 -5.39 14.85 -13.71
CA ASP A 334 -6.69 14.82 -14.34
C ASP A 334 -7.27 13.40 -14.22
N ILE A 335 -8.59 13.32 -14.04
CA ILE A 335 -9.30 12.06 -13.80
C ILE A 335 -10.47 11.95 -14.77
N CYS A 336 -10.67 10.77 -15.35
CA CYS A 336 -11.95 10.38 -15.95
C CYS A 336 -12.36 8.99 -15.44
N LEU A 337 -13.62 8.61 -15.73
CA LEU A 337 -14.11 7.26 -15.50
C LEU A 337 -14.32 6.57 -16.85
N GLU A 338 -13.78 5.38 -17.03
CA GLU A 338 -14.12 4.50 -18.14
C GLU A 338 -15.24 3.55 -17.71
N SER A 339 -16.28 3.41 -18.53
CA SER A 339 -17.36 2.47 -18.26
C SER A 339 -16.85 1.04 -18.26
N VAL A 340 -17.46 0.19 -17.45
CA VAL A 340 -17.15 -1.25 -17.39
C VAL A 340 -18.46 -2.01 -17.62
N PRO A 341 -18.93 -2.13 -18.89
CA PRO A 341 -20.24 -2.68 -19.20
C PRO A 341 -20.45 -4.10 -18.68
N GLU A 342 -19.40 -4.92 -18.69
CA GLU A 342 -19.41 -6.28 -18.15
C GLU A 342 -19.74 -6.33 -16.65
N MET A 343 -19.54 -5.23 -15.93
CA MET A 343 -19.84 -5.08 -14.49
C MET A 343 -21.02 -4.14 -14.24
N ASN A 344 -21.72 -3.69 -15.29
CA ASN A 344 -22.81 -2.71 -15.23
C ASN A 344 -22.41 -1.36 -14.60
N TYR A 345 -21.16 -0.94 -14.77
CA TYR A 345 -20.72 0.42 -14.41
C TYR A 345 -20.70 1.31 -15.64
N ASP A 346 -21.33 2.48 -15.54
CA ASP A 346 -21.51 3.42 -16.64
C ASP A 346 -21.05 4.82 -16.20
N ALA A 347 -20.07 5.36 -16.95
CA ALA A 347 -19.46 6.65 -16.68
C ALA A 347 -20.42 7.84 -16.93
N PHE A 348 -21.60 7.59 -17.52
CA PHE A 348 -22.68 8.56 -17.70
C PHE A 348 -23.90 8.30 -16.81
N ALA A 349 -23.84 7.29 -15.92
CA ALA A 349 -24.89 7.04 -14.95
C ALA A 349 -25.05 8.19 -13.94
N SER A 350 -26.09 8.09 -13.09
CA SER A 350 -26.32 9.02 -11.98
C SER A 350 -26.48 8.25 -10.67
N PRO A 351 -25.46 8.20 -9.79
CA PRO A 351 -24.16 8.86 -9.92
C PRO A 351 -23.25 8.22 -11.00
N PRO A 352 -22.34 8.97 -11.63
CA PRO A 352 -21.38 8.43 -12.60
C PRO A 352 -20.42 7.44 -11.95
N CYS A 353 -20.21 6.28 -12.56
CA CYS A 353 -19.33 5.23 -12.02
C CYS A 353 -18.55 4.49 -13.11
N GLY A 354 -17.36 4.00 -12.79
CA GLY A 354 -16.49 3.33 -13.77
C GLY A 354 -15.08 3.11 -13.26
N GLU A 355 -14.23 2.51 -14.08
CA GLU A 355 -12.80 2.39 -13.80
C GLU A 355 -12.16 3.78 -13.73
N ILE A 356 -11.40 4.03 -12.65
CA ILE A 356 -10.69 5.30 -12.49
C ILE A 356 -9.49 5.32 -13.43
N CYS A 357 -9.47 6.28 -14.33
CA CYS A 357 -8.38 6.55 -15.25
C CYS A 357 -7.69 7.87 -14.85
N ILE A 358 -6.37 7.84 -14.73
CA ILE A 358 -5.57 8.96 -14.22
C ILE A 358 -4.59 9.43 -15.28
N LYS A 359 -4.44 10.76 -15.43
CA LYS A 359 -3.40 11.37 -16.26
C LYS A 359 -2.68 12.46 -15.47
N GLY A 360 -1.35 12.44 -15.48
CA GLY A 360 -0.53 13.44 -14.80
C GLY A 360 0.92 13.01 -14.65
N ASN A 361 1.77 13.92 -14.19
CA ASN A 361 3.22 13.68 -14.03
C ASN A 361 3.57 12.92 -12.75
N THR A 362 2.60 12.66 -11.87
CA THR A 362 2.81 11.84 -10.66
C THR A 362 2.89 10.35 -10.95
N LEU A 363 2.51 9.93 -12.17
CA LEU A 363 2.51 8.54 -12.57
C LEU A 363 3.94 7.97 -12.62
N PHE A 364 4.05 6.68 -12.34
CA PHE A 364 5.22 5.86 -12.56
C PHE A 364 5.72 5.93 -14.01
N SER A 365 6.99 5.60 -14.22
CA SER A 365 7.60 5.50 -15.54
C SER A 365 7.39 4.13 -16.20
N GLY A 366 6.57 3.26 -15.60
CA GLY A 366 6.29 1.90 -16.06
C GLY A 366 6.79 0.80 -15.11
N TYR A 367 6.59 -0.45 -15.52
CA TYR A 367 7.08 -1.63 -14.81
C TYR A 367 8.46 -2.04 -15.33
N TYR A 368 9.43 -2.16 -14.43
CA TYR A 368 10.81 -2.53 -14.74
C TYR A 368 10.88 -3.86 -15.47
N LYS A 369 11.51 -3.86 -16.66
CA LYS A 369 11.65 -5.03 -17.56
C LYS A 369 10.31 -5.68 -17.97
N ARG A 370 9.19 -4.96 -17.87
CA ARG A 370 7.82 -5.43 -18.18
C ARG A 370 7.02 -4.38 -18.94
N GLU A 371 7.48 -4.05 -20.14
CA GLU A 371 6.78 -3.13 -21.06
C GLU A 371 5.41 -3.68 -21.46
N ASP A 372 5.27 -5.00 -21.55
CA ASP A 372 3.99 -5.70 -21.77
C ASP A 372 2.92 -5.30 -20.73
N LEU A 373 3.27 -5.33 -19.44
CA LEU A 373 2.36 -4.94 -18.37
C LEU A 373 2.15 -3.43 -18.31
N THR A 374 3.14 -2.66 -18.74
CA THR A 374 3.05 -1.19 -18.77
C THR A 374 2.03 -0.78 -19.83
N ASN A 375 2.09 -1.39 -21.01
CA ASN A 375 1.16 -1.12 -22.11
C ASN A 375 -0.26 -1.64 -21.83
N GLU A 376 -0.42 -2.64 -20.96
CA GLU A 376 -1.75 -3.11 -20.51
C GLU A 376 -2.51 -2.03 -19.72
N VAL A 377 -1.80 -1.25 -18.89
CA VAL A 377 -2.41 -0.27 -17.99
C VAL A 377 -2.28 1.18 -18.46
N MET A 378 -1.38 1.46 -19.41
CA MET A 378 -1.21 2.79 -20.01
C MET A 378 -1.84 2.83 -21.40
N ILE A 379 -3.05 3.41 -21.51
CA ILE A 379 -3.82 3.46 -22.75
C ILE A 379 -4.05 4.92 -23.14
N ASP A 380 -3.60 5.33 -24.32
CA ASP A 380 -3.75 6.70 -24.84
C ASP A 380 -3.28 7.80 -23.85
N GLY A 381 -2.25 7.50 -23.05
CA GLY A 381 -1.69 8.41 -22.04
C GLY A 381 -2.46 8.45 -20.71
N TRP A 382 -3.44 7.57 -20.52
CA TRP A 382 -4.18 7.37 -19.28
C TRP A 382 -3.71 6.10 -18.58
N PHE A 383 -3.50 6.21 -17.26
CA PHE A 383 -3.26 5.06 -16.39
C PHE A 383 -4.61 4.50 -15.91
N HIS A 384 -4.90 3.25 -16.28
CA HIS A 384 -6.06 2.48 -15.87
C HIS A 384 -5.76 1.78 -14.53
N THR A 385 -6.43 2.23 -13.47
CA THR A 385 -6.11 1.81 -12.09
C THR A 385 -6.56 0.39 -11.76
N GLY A 386 -7.54 -0.14 -12.50
CA GLY A 386 -8.28 -1.34 -12.11
C GLY A 386 -9.20 -1.17 -10.90
N ASP A 387 -9.32 0.03 -10.32
CA ASP A 387 -10.22 0.35 -9.22
C ASP A 387 -11.47 1.08 -9.78
N ILE A 388 -12.66 0.72 -9.28
CA ILE A 388 -13.94 1.33 -9.69
C ILE A 388 -14.26 2.49 -8.75
N GLY A 389 -14.48 3.65 -9.34
CA GLY A 389 -14.86 4.89 -8.67
C GLY A 389 -16.30 5.29 -8.94
N GLU A 390 -16.89 6.01 -7.99
CA GLU A 390 -18.19 6.68 -8.13
C GLU A 390 -18.05 8.16 -7.74
N TRP A 391 -18.36 9.07 -8.68
CA TRP A 391 -18.35 10.50 -8.42
C TRP A 391 -19.49 10.91 -7.50
N GLN A 392 -19.16 11.70 -6.47
CA GLN A 392 -20.15 12.32 -5.60
C GLN A 392 -20.52 13.72 -6.09
N PRO A 393 -21.69 14.28 -5.71
CA PRO A 393 -22.15 15.58 -6.19
C PRO A 393 -21.22 16.76 -5.88
N ASN A 394 -20.41 16.67 -4.83
CA ASN A 394 -19.40 17.69 -4.48
C ASN A 394 -18.07 17.50 -5.24
N GLY A 395 -17.93 16.44 -6.05
CA GLY A 395 -16.70 16.11 -6.74
C GLY A 395 -15.68 15.34 -5.90
N SER A 396 -16.08 14.77 -4.76
CA SER A 396 -15.28 13.73 -4.11
C SER A 396 -15.48 12.38 -4.80
N MET A 397 -14.46 11.52 -4.71
CA MET A 397 -14.47 10.19 -5.29
C MET A 397 -14.74 9.15 -4.19
N LYS A 398 -15.61 8.18 -4.46
CA LYS A 398 -15.77 6.99 -3.64
C LYS A 398 -15.22 5.78 -4.37
N ILE A 399 -14.34 5.02 -3.73
CA ILE A 399 -13.88 3.73 -4.26
C ILE A 399 -14.92 2.68 -3.90
N ILE A 400 -15.51 2.06 -4.90
CA ILE A 400 -16.66 1.15 -4.72
C ILE A 400 -16.33 -0.30 -5.08
N ASP A 401 -15.32 -0.55 -5.92
CA ASP A 401 -14.95 -1.90 -6.32
C ASP A 401 -13.54 -1.99 -6.93
N ARG A 402 -13.12 -3.20 -7.33
CA ARG A 402 -11.89 -3.49 -8.08
C ARG A 402 -12.16 -4.45 -9.24
N LYS A 403 -11.86 -4.05 -10.47
CA LYS A 403 -12.04 -4.84 -11.70
C LYS A 403 -11.43 -6.24 -11.62
N LYS A 404 -10.29 -6.39 -10.92
CA LYS A 404 -9.55 -7.67 -10.81
C LYS A 404 -9.98 -8.56 -9.63
N ASN A 405 -10.79 -8.07 -8.68
CA ASN A 405 -11.20 -8.82 -7.47
C ASN A 405 -12.70 -9.11 -7.44
N ILE A 406 -13.26 -9.55 -8.58
CA ILE A 406 -14.68 -9.86 -8.71
C ILE A 406 -14.86 -11.29 -9.20
N PHE A 407 -15.88 -11.95 -8.67
CA PHE A 407 -16.33 -13.23 -9.17
C PHE A 407 -17.70 -13.04 -9.82
N LYS A 408 -17.86 -13.56 -11.03
CA LYS A 408 -19.16 -13.76 -11.65
C LYS A 408 -19.73 -15.06 -11.11
N LEU A 409 -20.92 -15.04 -10.52
CA LEU A 409 -21.64 -16.24 -10.07
C LEU A 409 -22.38 -16.90 -11.26
N SER A 410 -22.87 -18.13 -11.07
CA SER A 410 -23.48 -18.90 -12.18
C SER A 410 -24.74 -18.27 -12.78
N GLN A 411 -25.47 -17.46 -12.02
CA GLN A 411 -26.62 -16.66 -12.47
C GLN A 411 -26.24 -15.41 -13.28
N GLY A 412 -24.94 -15.16 -13.46
CA GLY A 412 -24.44 -14.02 -14.23
C GLY A 412 -24.23 -12.73 -13.43
N GLU A 413 -24.56 -12.73 -12.13
CA GLU A 413 -24.33 -11.61 -11.21
C GLU A 413 -22.85 -11.48 -10.83
N TYR A 414 -22.36 -10.26 -10.77
CA TYR A 414 -20.98 -9.94 -10.37
C TYR A 414 -20.95 -9.50 -8.91
N VAL A 415 -19.92 -9.97 -8.18
CA VAL A 415 -19.79 -9.72 -6.74
C VAL A 415 -18.49 -8.98 -6.39
N ALA A 416 -18.68 -7.79 -5.83
CA ALA A 416 -17.65 -6.92 -5.26
C ALA A 416 -17.19 -7.41 -3.88
N VAL A 417 -16.33 -8.44 -3.81
CA VAL A 417 -16.04 -9.12 -2.53
C VAL A 417 -15.35 -8.24 -1.49
N GLU A 418 -14.56 -7.24 -1.88
CA GLU A 418 -13.94 -6.32 -0.91
C GLU A 418 -14.97 -5.43 -0.21
N ASN A 419 -15.97 -4.94 -0.97
CA ASN A 419 -17.07 -4.18 -0.39
C ASN A 419 -17.87 -5.05 0.60
N LEU A 420 -18.15 -6.31 0.24
CA LEU A 420 -18.82 -7.25 1.14
C LEU A 420 -18.00 -7.53 2.40
N GLU A 421 -16.69 -7.78 2.27
CA GLU A 421 -15.80 -8.00 3.42
C GLU A 421 -15.79 -6.78 4.36
N ASN A 422 -15.84 -5.55 3.82
CA ASN A 422 -15.93 -4.32 4.63
C ASN A 422 -17.27 -4.21 5.38
N VAL A 423 -18.38 -4.59 4.72
CA VAL A 423 -19.72 -4.60 5.34
C VAL A 423 -19.81 -5.66 6.43
N TYR A 424 -19.40 -6.89 6.13
CA TYR A 424 -19.44 -8.01 7.07
C TYR A 424 -18.44 -7.85 8.22
N GLY A 425 -17.31 -7.18 7.98
CA GLY A 425 -16.33 -6.83 9.01
C GLY A 425 -16.85 -5.89 10.11
N LEU A 426 -18.07 -5.35 9.99
CA LEU A 426 -18.72 -4.58 11.05
C LEU A 426 -19.33 -5.46 12.17
N VAL A 427 -19.39 -6.77 11.98
CA VAL A 427 -19.91 -7.71 12.99
C VAL A 427 -18.92 -7.84 14.15
N SER A 428 -19.38 -7.58 15.38
CA SER A 428 -18.53 -7.61 16.59
C SER A 428 -17.97 -8.99 16.94
N ASP A 429 -18.60 -10.05 16.46
CA ASP A 429 -18.25 -11.44 16.75
C ASP A 429 -17.10 -11.97 15.86
N ILE A 430 -16.55 -11.15 14.96
CA ILE A 430 -15.48 -11.53 14.05
C ILE A 430 -14.32 -10.54 14.08
N ASP A 431 -13.09 -11.04 13.90
CA ASP A 431 -11.89 -10.21 13.77
C ASP A 431 -11.53 -9.99 12.29
N SER A 432 -11.77 -10.99 11.43
CA SER A 432 -11.53 -10.90 9.98
C SER A 432 -12.41 -11.87 9.20
N ILE A 433 -12.65 -11.55 7.92
CA ILE A 433 -13.44 -12.38 7.01
C ILE A 433 -12.85 -12.33 5.60
N TRP A 434 -12.70 -13.50 4.97
CA TRP A 434 -12.39 -13.67 3.56
C TRP A 434 -13.56 -14.32 2.82
N ILE A 435 -14.06 -13.65 1.79
CA ILE A 435 -15.23 -14.10 1.01
C ILE A 435 -14.77 -14.64 -0.33
N TYR A 436 -15.35 -15.77 -0.72
CA TYR A 436 -15.06 -16.42 -1.99
C TYR A 436 -16.34 -16.74 -2.76
N GLY A 437 -16.31 -16.45 -4.07
CA GLY A 437 -17.36 -16.80 -5.03
C GLY A 437 -16.81 -17.72 -6.11
N ASN A 438 -17.54 -18.77 -6.46
CA ASN A 438 -17.21 -19.68 -7.56
C ASN A 438 -18.16 -19.42 -8.74
N SER A 439 -17.63 -19.31 -9.95
CA SER A 439 -18.44 -19.04 -11.15
C SER A 439 -19.39 -20.16 -11.56
N PHE A 440 -19.23 -21.36 -10.99
CA PHE A 440 -20.18 -22.45 -11.17
C PHE A 440 -21.27 -22.49 -10.10
N GLU A 441 -21.20 -21.63 -9.09
CA GLU A 441 -22.09 -21.63 -7.93
C GLU A 441 -22.91 -20.34 -7.87
N SER A 442 -24.11 -20.41 -7.28
CA SER A 442 -25.05 -19.28 -7.28
C SER A 442 -25.01 -18.42 -6.01
N PHE A 443 -24.07 -18.68 -5.11
CA PHE A 443 -23.97 -18.06 -3.79
C PHE A 443 -22.52 -17.96 -3.31
N LEU A 444 -22.32 -17.22 -2.21
CA LEU A 444 -21.02 -16.97 -1.61
C LEU A 444 -20.76 -17.84 -0.38
N VAL A 445 -19.48 -18.13 -0.15
CA VAL A 445 -18.98 -18.78 1.07
C VAL A 445 -17.88 -17.93 1.70
N ALA A 446 -17.62 -18.10 2.99
CA ALA A 446 -16.59 -17.32 3.67
C ALA A 446 -15.77 -18.12 4.68
N VAL A 447 -14.51 -17.72 4.84
CA VAL A 447 -13.65 -18.10 5.96
C VAL A 447 -13.60 -16.92 6.92
N VAL A 448 -13.89 -17.19 8.20
CA VAL A 448 -14.03 -16.18 9.25
C VAL A 448 -13.02 -16.47 10.35
N ASN A 449 -12.25 -15.47 10.77
CA ASN A 449 -11.55 -15.50 12.04
C ASN A 449 -12.47 -14.91 13.11
N PRO A 450 -13.06 -15.73 14.01
CA PRO A 450 -14.00 -15.24 14.99
C PRO A 450 -13.28 -14.49 16.11
N ASN A 451 -13.95 -13.48 16.69
CA ASN A 451 -13.45 -12.83 17.89
C ASN A 451 -13.52 -13.81 19.06
N LYS A 452 -12.35 -14.17 19.60
CA LYS A 452 -12.24 -15.22 20.61
C LYS A 452 -13.14 -14.99 21.83
N GLN A 453 -13.10 -13.77 22.38
CA GLN A 453 -13.84 -13.44 23.59
C GLN A 453 -15.36 -13.43 23.35
N ALA A 454 -15.80 -12.88 22.21
CA ALA A 454 -17.21 -12.86 21.86
C ALA A 454 -17.77 -14.28 21.64
N LEU A 455 -17.04 -15.11 20.89
CA LEU A 455 -17.49 -16.46 20.56
C LEU A 455 -17.50 -17.39 21.79
N GLU A 456 -16.49 -17.31 22.67
CA GLU A 456 -16.46 -18.07 23.93
C GLU A 456 -17.62 -17.64 24.87
N SER A 457 -17.92 -16.35 24.93
CA SER A 457 -19.04 -15.81 25.73
C SER A 457 -20.39 -16.32 25.21
N TRP A 458 -20.58 -16.33 23.89
CA TRP A 458 -21.77 -16.91 23.26
C TRP A 458 -21.88 -18.41 23.52
N ALA A 459 -20.77 -19.15 23.41
CA ALA A 459 -20.73 -20.60 23.62
C ALA A 459 -21.15 -20.99 25.05
N ALA A 460 -20.64 -20.29 26.05
CA ALA A 460 -21.01 -20.47 27.45
C ALA A 460 -22.51 -20.26 27.70
N GLY A 461 -23.11 -19.24 27.06
CA GLY A 461 -24.55 -18.95 27.16
C GLY A 461 -25.46 -19.94 26.42
N ASN A 462 -24.93 -20.72 25.47
CA ASN A 462 -25.70 -21.60 24.59
C ASN A 462 -25.40 -23.09 24.79
N GLY A 463 -24.73 -23.45 25.89
CA GLY A 463 -24.43 -24.83 26.24
C GLY A 463 -23.45 -25.51 25.26
N VAL A 464 -22.57 -24.74 24.64
CA VAL A 464 -21.47 -25.26 23.82
C VAL A 464 -20.21 -25.27 24.68
N SER A 465 -19.65 -26.46 24.94
CA SER A 465 -18.42 -26.66 25.70
C SER A 465 -17.27 -27.09 24.79
N GLY A 466 -16.05 -26.74 25.17
CA GLY A 466 -14.83 -27.07 24.44
C GLY A 466 -13.79 -25.97 24.55
N ASP A 467 -12.58 -26.23 24.05
CA ASP A 467 -11.61 -25.18 23.76
C ASP A 467 -12.04 -24.39 22.51
N PHE A 468 -11.35 -23.28 22.26
CA PHE A 468 -11.68 -22.36 21.16
C PHE A 468 -11.72 -23.06 19.79
N ASP A 469 -10.80 -23.98 19.55
CA ASP A 469 -10.72 -24.74 18.31
C ASP A 469 -11.94 -25.66 18.14
N SER A 470 -12.34 -26.34 19.21
CA SER A 470 -13.56 -27.18 19.23
C SER A 470 -14.82 -26.35 19.02
N ILE A 471 -14.88 -25.14 19.59
CA ILE A 471 -16.01 -24.21 19.40
C ILE A 471 -16.08 -23.78 17.93
N CYS A 472 -14.96 -23.46 17.29
CA CYS A 472 -14.91 -23.08 15.87
C CYS A 472 -15.40 -24.20 14.92
N GLN A 473 -15.20 -25.47 15.31
CA GLN A 473 -15.70 -26.61 14.53
C GLN A 473 -17.20 -26.86 14.72
N ASN A 474 -17.81 -26.36 15.80
CA ASN A 474 -19.19 -26.63 16.18
C ASN A 474 -20.20 -26.07 15.16
N PRO A 475 -21.16 -26.88 14.67
CA PRO A 475 -22.20 -26.42 13.74
C PRO A 475 -23.05 -25.25 14.27
N LYS A 476 -23.37 -25.22 15.56
CA LYS A 476 -24.15 -24.13 16.17
C LYS A 476 -23.39 -22.80 16.15
N ALA A 477 -22.06 -22.84 16.35
CA ALA A 477 -21.21 -21.66 16.28
C ALA A 477 -21.17 -21.08 14.86
N LYS A 478 -21.07 -21.95 13.86
CA LYS A 478 -21.15 -21.56 12.43
C LYS A 478 -22.50 -20.93 12.08
N GLU A 479 -23.59 -21.52 12.57
CA GLU A 479 -24.95 -20.98 12.37
C GLU A 479 -25.15 -19.64 13.06
N PHE A 480 -24.60 -19.46 14.26
CA PHE A 480 -24.62 -18.18 14.98
C PHE A 480 -23.92 -17.08 14.18
N ILE A 481 -22.67 -17.32 13.76
CA ILE A 481 -21.90 -16.35 12.96
C ILE A 481 -22.61 -16.06 11.63
N LEU A 482 -23.11 -17.09 10.94
CA LEU A 482 -23.89 -16.91 9.71
C LEU A 482 -25.16 -16.07 9.93
N GLY A 483 -25.79 -16.20 11.10
CA GLY A 483 -26.93 -15.40 11.55
C GLY A 483 -26.58 -13.92 11.72
N GLU A 484 -25.49 -13.60 12.43
CA GLU A 484 -25.03 -12.22 12.60
C GLU A 484 -24.58 -11.58 11.27
N LEU A 485 -23.91 -12.35 10.40
CA LEU A 485 -23.61 -11.92 9.04
C LEU A 485 -24.90 -11.63 8.24
N SER A 486 -25.91 -12.49 8.34
CA SER A 486 -27.20 -12.27 7.67
C SER A 486 -27.93 -11.03 8.20
N LYS A 487 -27.79 -10.72 9.50
CA LYS A 487 -28.39 -9.55 10.14
C LYS A 487 -27.76 -8.25 9.63
N ILE A 488 -26.42 -8.14 9.61
CA ILE A 488 -25.74 -6.96 9.07
C ILE A 488 -26.01 -6.79 7.57
N GLY A 489 -26.08 -7.89 6.81
CA GLY A 489 -26.40 -7.86 5.38
C GLY A 489 -27.79 -7.28 5.10
N LYS A 490 -28.80 -7.63 5.91
CA LYS A 490 -30.14 -7.04 5.84
C LYS A 490 -30.12 -5.56 6.22
N GLU A 491 -29.40 -5.21 7.29
CA GLU A 491 -29.28 -3.81 7.76
C GLU A 491 -28.66 -2.91 6.68
N LYS A 492 -27.61 -3.39 6.00
CA LYS A 492 -26.93 -2.66 4.92
C LYS A 492 -27.60 -2.84 3.54
N LYS A 493 -28.78 -3.48 3.49
CA LYS A 493 -29.58 -3.67 2.26
C LYS A 493 -28.82 -4.37 1.12
N LEU A 494 -28.01 -5.37 1.47
CA LEU A 494 -27.35 -6.23 0.47
C LEU A 494 -28.38 -6.99 -0.37
N LYS A 495 -28.04 -7.26 -1.63
CA LYS A 495 -28.84 -8.05 -2.58
C LYS A 495 -28.80 -9.52 -2.20
N GLY A 496 -29.81 -10.29 -2.63
CA GLY A 496 -29.96 -11.69 -2.25
C GLY A 496 -28.74 -12.58 -2.55
N PHE A 497 -28.06 -12.34 -3.67
CA PHE A 497 -26.86 -13.09 -4.08
C PHE A 497 -25.58 -12.66 -3.34
N GLU A 498 -25.60 -11.55 -2.61
CA GLU A 498 -24.49 -11.06 -1.81
C GLU A 498 -24.45 -11.73 -0.42
N PHE A 499 -25.49 -12.48 -0.04
CA PHE A 499 -25.53 -13.20 1.24
C PHE A 499 -24.64 -14.44 1.23
N ILE A 500 -23.78 -14.52 2.25
CA ILE A 500 -22.98 -15.71 2.55
C ILE A 500 -23.93 -16.86 2.96
N LYS A 501 -23.75 -18.04 2.37
CA LYS A 501 -24.56 -19.23 2.67
C LYS A 501 -23.87 -20.24 3.56
N ALA A 502 -22.54 -20.24 3.62
CA ALA A 502 -21.77 -21.14 4.46
C ALA A 502 -20.49 -20.44 4.95
N VAL A 503 -20.11 -20.77 6.19
CA VAL A 503 -18.90 -20.26 6.82
C VAL A 503 -18.02 -21.37 7.36
N HIS A 504 -16.71 -21.16 7.29
CA HIS A 504 -15.71 -21.86 8.05
C HIS A 504 -15.15 -20.90 9.10
N LEU A 505 -15.08 -21.35 10.37
CA LEU A 505 -14.46 -20.59 11.44
C LEU A 505 -13.03 -21.10 11.61
N ASP A 506 -12.05 -20.25 11.31
CA ASP A 506 -10.63 -20.55 11.51
C ASP A 506 -10.15 -19.87 12.81
N PRO A 507 -9.74 -20.63 13.83
CA PRO A 507 -9.26 -20.09 15.09
C PRO A 507 -7.93 -19.33 14.97
N GLU A 508 -7.16 -19.56 13.89
CA GLU A 508 -5.89 -18.87 13.65
C GLU A 508 -6.10 -17.63 12.76
N PRO A 509 -5.79 -16.40 13.24
CA PRO A 509 -5.92 -15.17 12.46
C PRO A 509 -5.13 -15.23 11.16
N PHE A 510 -5.67 -14.72 10.05
CA PHE A 510 -4.90 -14.57 8.81
C PHE A 510 -3.61 -13.81 9.09
N ASP A 511 -2.48 -14.35 8.62
CA ASP A 511 -1.16 -13.83 8.95
C ASP A 511 -0.21 -13.91 7.73
N MET A 512 0.99 -13.36 7.93
CA MET A 512 2.04 -13.37 6.91
C MET A 512 2.90 -14.63 6.97
N GLU A 513 2.92 -15.36 8.09
CA GLU A 513 3.73 -16.58 8.27
C GLU A 513 3.19 -17.73 7.41
N ARG A 514 1.85 -17.83 7.31
CA ARG A 514 1.11 -18.73 6.42
C ARG A 514 0.95 -18.19 5.00
N ASP A 515 1.61 -17.09 4.66
CA ASP A 515 1.56 -16.42 3.35
C ASP A 515 0.13 -15.96 2.93
N LEU A 516 -0.74 -15.63 3.90
CA LEU A 516 -2.13 -15.24 3.63
C LEU A 516 -2.34 -13.73 3.50
N LEU A 517 -1.45 -12.92 4.10
CA LEU A 517 -1.49 -11.46 4.05
C LEU A 517 -0.23 -10.84 3.40
N THR A 518 -0.38 -9.64 2.84
CA THR A 518 0.73 -8.78 2.41
C THR A 518 1.35 -8.05 3.62
N PRO A 519 2.53 -7.42 3.48
CA PRO A 519 3.14 -6.59 4.53
C PRO A 519 2.24 -5.44 5.01
N THR A 520 1.30 -5.00 4.17
CA THR A 520 0.31 -3.96 4.47
C THR A 520 -1.03 -4.56 4.91
N TYR A 521 -1.04 -5.79 5.42
CA TYR A 521 -2.23 -6.52 5.90
C TYR A 521 -3.35 -6.71 4.86
N LYS A 522 -3.03 -6.67 3.56
CA LYS A 522 -4.01 -6.97 2.50
C LYS A 522 -4.08 -8.48 2.28
N LYS A 523 -5.27 -9.00 1.96
CA LYS A 523 -5.50 -10.42 1.70
C LYS A 523 -4.85 -10.88 0.39
N LYS A 524 -4.00 -11.90 0.45
CA LYS A 524 -3.45 -12.58 -0.73
C LYS A 524 -4.46 -13.61 -1.25
N ARG A 525 -5.46 -13.16 -2.01
CA ARG A 525 -6.61 -13.99 -2.45
C ARG A 525 -6.22 -15.32 -3.15
N PRO A 526 -5.23 -15.36 -4.07
CA PRO A 526 -4.82 -16.63 -4.67
C PRO A 526 -4.23 -17.61 -3.65
N GLN A 527 -3.44 -17.11 -2.70
CA GLN A 527 -2.83 -17.89 -1.62
C GLN A 527 -3.89 -18.39 -0.63
N LEU A 528 -4.85 -17.54 -0.26
CA LEU A 528 -6.02 -17.91 0.54
C LEU A 528 -6.81 -19.04 -0.12
N LEU A 529 -7.10 -18.92 -1.42
CA LEU A 529 -7.78 -19.99 -2.16
C LEU A 529 -6.96 -21.28 -2.16
N LYS A 530 -5.65 -21.20 -2.44
CA LYS A 530 -4.76 -22.36 -2.42
C LYS A 530 -4.72 -23.03 -1.05
N TYR A 531 -4.67 -22.25 0.04
CA TYR A 531 -4.61 -22.74 1.41
C TYR A 531 -5.94 -23.37 1.86
N TYR A 532 -7.07 -22.70 1.59
CA TYR A 532 -8.40 -23.14 2.02
C TYR A 532 -9.17 -23.95 0.96
N GLN A 533 -8.54 -24.41 -0.13
CA GLN A 533 -9.24 -25.04 -1.26
C GLN A 533 -10.16 -26.18 -0.82
N SER A 534 -9.65 -27.09 0.01
CA SER A 534 -10.42 -28.23 0.52
C SER A 534 -11.62 -27.81 1.38
N VAL A 535 -11.45 -26.73 2.17
CA VAL A 535 -12.50 -26.16 3.02
C VAL A 535 -13.59 -25.52 2.16
N ILE A 536 -13.20 -24.74 1.15
CA ILE A 536 -14.10 -24.09 0.20
C ILE A 536 -14.93 -25.13 -0.55
N ASP A 537 -14.30 -26.16 -1.11
CA ASP A 537 -14.98 -27.23 -1.85
C ASP A 537 -16.00 -27.95 -0.97
N ASN A 538 -15.65 -28.19 0.29
CA ASN A 538 -16.54 -28.84 1.26
C ASN A 538 -17.73 -27.94 1.64
N MET A 539 -17.53 -26.62 1.74
CA MET A 539 -18.63 -25.68 2.00
C MET A 539 -19.64 -25.66 0.85
N TYR A 540 -19.19 -25.57 -0.41
CA TYR A 540 -20.08 -25.64 -1.57
C TYR A 540 -20.82 -26.97 -1.65
N LYS A 541 -20.11 -28.11 -1.51
CA LYS A 541 -20.74 -29.45 -1.48
C LYS A 541 -21.81 -29.58 -0.40
N SER A 542 -21.53 -29.08 0.81
CA SER A 542 -22.46 -29.20 1.94
C SER A 542 -23.66 -28.27 1.80
N ALA A 543 -23.46 -27.06 1.29
CA ALA A 543 -24.53 -26.09 1.06
C ALA A 543 -25.47 -26.52 -0.07
N ASN A 544 -24.93 -27.10 -1.15
CA ASN A 544 -25.74 -27.63 -2.25
C ASN A 544 -26.61 -28.82 -1.82
N LYS A 545 -26.11 -29.69 -0.93
CA LYS A 545 -26.89 -30.80 -0.36
C LYS A 545 -28.03 -30.36 0.56
N ARG A 546 -28.02 -29.12 1.08
CA ARG A 546 -29.11 -28.57 1.90
C ARG A 546 -30.21 -27.90 1.06
N ASN A 547 -29.92 -27.60 -0.21
CA ASN A 547 -30.83 -26.94 -1.15
C ASN A 547 -31.48 -27.90 -2.16
N ALA A 548 -30.98 -29.14 -2.25
CA ALA A 548 -31.61 -30.26 -2.96
C ALA A 548 -32.51 -31.03 -2.00
#